data_AF-A0A2N1RHZ4-F1
#
_entry.id   AF-A0A2N1RHZ4-F1
#
_cell.length_a   1.000
_cell.length_b   1.000
_cell.length_c   1.000
_cell.angle_alpha   90.00
_cell.angle_beta   90.00
_cell.angle_gamma   90.00
#
_symmetry.space_group_name_H-M   'P 1'
#
loop_
_entity.id
_entity.type
_entity.pdbx_description
1 polymer ?
#
loop_
_entity_poly.entity_id
_entity_poly.type
_entity_poly.pdbx_seq_one_letter_code
_entity_poly.pdbx_strand_id
1 'polypeptide(L)'
;MKKILLLLSVLLLATMQLFATGAQEQKAQEEVTLSVMWFNDANESDVFLATIADYLAANPQVKLDMQVVAFADYEQKLKLMISGGNPPDIARVTNNHLAALISSLEP
;
A
#
# COMPACT_ATOMS: atom_id res chain seq x y z
N MET A 1 -26.65 -53.80 -13.08
CA MET A 1 -25.39 -53.63 -12.33
C MET A 1 -24.33 -52.86 -13.12
N LYS A 2 -23.94 -53.28 -14.34
CA LYS A 2 -22.93 -52.55 -15.16
C LYS A 2 -23.29 -51.08 -15.46
N LYS A 3 -24.56 -50.78 -15.75
CA LYS A 3 -25.04 -49.41 -16.03
C LYS A 3 -25.05 -48.49 -14.81
N ILE A 4 -25.32 -49.05 -13.62
CA ILE A 4 -25.28 -48.33 -12.33
C ILE A 4 -23.83 -48.03 -11.93
N LEU A 5 -22.91 -48.98 -12.18
CA LEU A 5 -21.48 -48.79 -11.95
C LEU A 5 -20.89 -47.70 -12.85
N LEU A 6 -21.35 -47.62 -14.10
CA LEU A 6 -20.97 -46.58 -15.06
C LEU A 6 -21.50 -45.20 -14.67
N LEU A 7 -22.73 -45.12 -14.16
CA LEU A 7 -23.32 -43.88 -13.64
C LEU A 7 -22.58 -43.37 -12.40
N LEU A 8 -22.18 -44.26 -11.49
CA LEU A 8 -21.37 -43.90 -10.32
C LEU A 8 -19.96 -43.41 -10.70
N SER A 9 -19.32 -44.00 -11.71
CA SER A 9 -17.98 -43.53 -12.13
C SER A 9 -18.03 -42.16 -12.80
N VAL A 10 -19.07 -41.88 -13.59
CA VAL A 10 -19.28 -40.57 -14.21
C VAL A 10 -19.58 -39.50 -13.15
N LEU A 11 -20.36 -39.84 -12.12
CA LEU A 11 -20.63 -38.94 -11.01
C LEU A 11 -19.36 -38.62 -10.20
N LEU A 12 -18.51 -39.62 -9.97
CA LEU A 12 -17.24 -39.45 -9.27
C LEU A 12 -16.24 -38.57 -10.06
N LEU A 13 -16.21 -38.72 -11.38
CA LEU A 13 -15.41 -37.88 -12.28
C LEU A 13 -15.92 -36.43 -12.37
N ALA A 14 -17.23 -36.20 -12.21
CA ALA A 14 -17.81 -34.86 -12.18
C ALA A 14 -17.49 -34.12 -10.87
N THR A 15 -17.42 -34.83 -9.73
CA THR A 15 -17.06 -34.22 -8.44
C THR A 15 -15.57 -33.83 -8.34
N MET A 16 -14.69 -34.47 -9.11
CA MET A 16 -13.27 -34.11 -9.17
C MET A 16 -13.01 -32.80 -9.93
N GLN A 17 -13.91 -32.39 -10.84
CA GLN A 17 -13.78 -31.13 -11.58
C GLN A 17 -14.08 -29.90 -10.71
N LEU A 18 -14.84 -30.06 -9.62
CA LEU A 18 -15.12 -29.00 -8.64
C LEU A 18 -13.89 -28.64 -7.77
N PHE A 19 -12.88 -29.51 -7.70
CA PHE A 19 -11.59 -29.23 -7.04
C PHE A 19 -10.50 -28.75 -8.01
N ALA A 20 -10.75 -28.84 -9.33
CA ALA A 20 -9.80 -28.44 -10.36
C ALA A 20 -9.94 -26.97 -10.80
N THR A 21 -11.01 -26.29 -10.39
CA THR A 21 -11.03 -24.82 -10.33
C THR A 21 -10.21 -24.42 -9.11
N GLY A 22 -8.90 -24.60 -9.23
CA GLY A 22 -7.93 -24.24 -8.21
C GLY A 22 -8.27 -22.84 -7.74
N ALA A 23 -8.52 -22.72 -6.43
CA ALA A 23 -8.34 -21.45 -5.76
C ALA A 23 -6.98 -20.96 -6.25
N GLN A 24 -6.99 -19.94 -7.10
CA GLN A 24 -5.80 -19.21 -7.45
C GLN A 24 -5.24 -18.79 -6.10
N GLU A 25 -4.21 -19.48 -5.63
CA GLU A 25 -3.50 -19.08 -4.41
C GLU A 25 -3.05 -17.66 -4.70
N GLN A 26 -3.82 -16.70 -4.21
CA GLN A 26 -3.46 -15.32 -4.16
C GLN A 26 -2.21 -15.35 -3.30
N LYS A 27 -1.04 -15.30 -3.95
CA LYS A 27 0.24 -15.07 -3.26
C LYS A 27 -0.06 -13.93 -2.30
N ALA A 28 -0.01 -14.22 -1.00
CA ALA A 28 -0.21 -13.20 0.01
C ALA A 28 0.80 -12.10 -0.31
N GLN A 29 0.31 -10.97 -0.80
CA GLN A 29 1.17 -9.83 -1.08
C GLN A 29 1.75 -9.39 0.25
N GLU A 30 3.07 -9.26 0.31
CA GLU A 30 3.77 -8.81 1.49
C GLU A 30 3.17 -7.47 1.95
N GLU A 31 2.94 -7.35 3.25
CA GLU A 31 2.42 -6.11 3.81
C GLU A 31 3.47 -5.02 3.67
N VAL A 32 3.09 -3.89 3.06
CA VAL A 32 3.95 -2.73 2.85
C VAL A 32 3.40 -1.57 3.65
N THR A 33 4.22 -0.90 4.44
CA THR A 33 3.83 0.34 5.13
C THR A 33 4.50 1.52 4.44
N LEU A 34 3.70 2.44 3.90
CA LEU A 34 4.15 3.72 3.36
C LEU A 34 4.19 4.76 4.47
N SER A 35 5.39 5.18 4.82
CA SER A 35 5.63 6.27 5.77
C SER A 35 5.45 7.63 5.08
N VAL A 36 4.59 8.48 5.65
CA VAL A 36 4.27 9.79 5.11
C VAL A 36 4.54 10.87 6.16
N MET A 37 5.37 11.84 5.84
CA MET A 37 5.51 13.06 6.64
C MET A 37 4.68 14.17 6.01
N TRP A 38 3.82 14.80 6.80
CA TRP A 38 2.89 15.83 6.34
C TRP A 38 2.85 17.01 7.30
N PHE A 39 2.56 18.21 6.79
CA PHE A 39 2.06 19.31 7.60
C PHE A 39 0.66 19.63 7.11
N ASN A 40 -0.27 19.82 8.05
CA ASN A 40 -1.65 20.11 7.70
C ASN A 40 -1.86 21.62 7.54
N ASP A 41 -2.58 22.01 6.49
CA ASP A 41 -3.13 23.35 6.30
C ASP A 41 -4.64 23.20 6.12
N ALA A 42 -5.41 23.84 7.01
CA ALA A 42 -6.85 23.68 7.10
C ALA A 42 -7.32 22.20 7.06
N ASN A 43 -7.96 21.79 5.96
CA ASN A 43 -8.55 20.45 5.75
C ASN A 43 -7.75 19.57 4.78
N GLU A 44 -6.52 19.95 4.44
CA GLU A 44 -5.78 19.24 3.39
C GLU A 44 -5.35 17.83 3.77
N SER A 45 -5.21 17.50 5.07
CA SER A 45 -5.05 16.11 5.51
C SER A 45 -6.23 15.24 5.10
N ASP A 46 -7.46 15.73 5.26
CA ASP A 46 -8.66 14.98 4.86
C ASP A 46 -8.71 14.81 3.34
N VAL A 47 -8.34 15.86 2.59
CA VAL A 47 -8.26 15.82 1.13
C VAL A 47 -7.21 14.81 0.67
N PHE A 48 -6.03 14.78 1.30
CA PHE A 48 -4.98 13.81 0.99
C PHE A 48 -5.46 12.37 1.24
N LEU A 49 -6.07 12.12 2.40
CA LEU A 49 -6.61 10.80 2.75
C LEU A 49 -7.74 10.36 1.81
N ALA A 50 -8.63 11.28 1.42
CA ALA A 50 -9.66 11.00 0.41
C ALA A 50 -9.04 10.70 -0.96
N THR A 51 -7.96 11.39 -1.34
CA THR A 51 -7.29 11.19 -2.63
C THR A 51 -6.59 9.83 -2.72
N ILE A 52 -5.98 9.36 -1.63
CA ILE A 52 -5.27 8.07 -1.61
C ILE A 52 -6.19 6.87 -1.36
N ALA A 53 -7.47 7.10 -1.01
CA ALA A 53 -8.41 6.05 -0.64
C ALA A 53 -8.57 4.97 -1.73
N ASP A 54 -8.73 5.36 -2.99
CA ASP A 54 -8.88 4.42 -4.11
C ASP A 54 -7.63 3.55 -4.30
N TYR A 55 -6.44 4.13 -4.06
CA TYR A 55 -5.18 3.39 -4.12
C TYR A 55 -5.10 2.34 -3.00
N LEU A 56 -5.44 2.70 -1.76
CA LEU A 56 -5.45 1.76 -0.63
C LEU A 56 -6.52 0.67 -0.80
N ALA A 57 -7.68 1.01 -1.36
CA ALA A 57 -8.74 0.04 -1.66
C ALA A 57 -8.31 -0.97 -2.74
N ALA A 58 -7.56 -0.53 -3.75
CA ALA A 58 -7.00 -1.39 -4.78
C ALA A 58 -5.78 -2.21 -4.31
N ASN A 59 -5.11 -1.78 -3.23
CA ASN A 59 -3.90 -2.39 -2.69
C ASN A 59 -4.04 -2.65 -1.18
N PRO A 60 -4.85 -3.64 -0.76
CA PRO A 60 -5.17 -3.87 0.65
C PRO A 60 -3.95 -4.29 1.50
N GLN A 61 -2.86 -4.71 0.89
CA GLN A 61 -1.58 -4.99 1.54
C GLN A 61 -0.80 -3.72 1.92
N VAL A 62 -1.17 -2.56 1.36
CA VAL A 62 -0.48 -1.30 1.62
C VAL A 62 -1.16 -0.58 2.78
N LYS A 63 -0.38 -0.26 3.80
CA LYS A 63 -0.78 0.55 4.95
C LYS A 63 -0.14 1.93 4.86
N LEU A 64 -0.83 2.93 5.37
CA LEU A 64 -0.32 4.29 5.46
C LEU A 64 0.07 4.59 6.91
N ASP A 65 1.30 5.01 7.16
CA ASP A 65 1.75 5.59 8.43
C ASP A 65 2.02 7.09 8.22
N MET A 66 0.99 7.91 8.42
CA MET A 66 1.06 9.35 8.18
C MET A 66 1.29 10.11 9.48
N GLN A 67 2.45 10.78 9.57
CA GLN A 67 2.78 11.69 10.65
C GLN A 67 2.50 13.14 10.25
N VAL A 68 1.48 13.74 10.87
CA VAL A 68 1.24 15.18 10.77
C VAL A 68 2.12 15.91 11.77
N VAL A 69 2.99 16.78 11.28
CA VAL A 69 3.96 17.56 12.03
C VAL A 69 3.63 19.04 11.89
N ALA A 70 3.79 19.81 12.97
CA ALA A 70 3.60 21.25 12.94
C ALA A 70 4.54 21.89 11.91
N PHE A 71 4.03 22.85 11.13
CA PHE A 71 4.81 23.47 10.05
C PHE A 71 6.13 24.08 10.53
N ALA A 72 6.14 24.69 11.73
CA ALA A 72 7.33 25.30 12.33
C ALA A 72 8.48 24.31 12.55
N ASP A 73 8.19 23.04 12.81
CA ASP A 73 9.18 22.00 13.09
C ASP A 73 9.47 21.11 11.86
N TYR A 74 8.66 21.25 10.81
CA TYR A 74 8.59 20.31 9.71
C TYR A 74 9.91 20.20 8.94
N GLU A 75 10.45 21.33 8.47
CA GLU A 75 11.66 21.35 7.64
C GLU A 75 12.86 20.80 8.41
N GLN A 76 13.03 21.20 9.67
CA GLN A 76 14.11 20.71 10.52
C GLN A 76 14.00 19.19 10.74
N LYS A 77 12.80 18.68 11.07
CA LYS A 77 12.59 17.24 11.28
C LYS A 77 12.83 16.44 10.00
N LEU A 78 12.35 16.92 8.85
CA LEU A 78 12.59 16.26 7.56
C LEU A 78 14.09 16.18 7.23
N LYS A 79 14.82 17.29 7.38
CA LYS A 79 16.28 17.31 7.15
C LYS A 79 17.03 16.34 8.05
N LEU A 80 16.67 16.27 9.34
CA LEU A 80 17.27 15.33 10.28
C LEU A 80 17.03 13.87 9.90
N MET A 81 15.82 13.52 9.45
CA MET A 81 15.51 12.16 8.99
C MET A 81 16.30 11.77 7.74
N ILE A 82 16.40 12.69 6.76
CA ILE A 82 17.19 12.48 5.54
C ILE A 82 18.67 12.32 5.89
N SER A 83 19.26 13.24 6.66
CA SER A 83 20.67 13.15 7.06
C SER A 83 20.96 11.94 7.96
N GLY A 84 19.96 11.46 8.70
CA GLY A 84 20.02 10.26 9.51
C GLY A 84 19.88 8.95 8.73
N GLY A 85 19.68 9.00 7.40
CA GLY A 85 19.55 7.84 6.54
C GLY A 85 18.21 7.12 6.64
N ASN A 86 17.20 7.72 7.28
CA ASN A 86 15.86 7.16 7.47
C ASN A 86 14.78 8.15 7.01
N PRO A 87 14.77 8.59 5.74
CA PRO A 87 13.74 9.47 5.22
C PRO A 87 12.37 8.77 5.19
N PRO A 88 11.25 9.53 5.24
CA PRO A 88 9.94 8.97 4.93
C PRO A 88 9.86 8.62 3.43
N ASP A 89 8.97 7.68 3.09
CA ASP A 89 8.71 7.31 1.69
C ASP A 89 8.08 8.47 0.90
N ILE A 90 7.21 9.24 1.57
CA ILE A 90 6.54 10.41 1.01
C ILE A 90 6.68 11.58 1.99
N ALA A 91 7.17 12.72 1.50
CA ALA A 91 7.21 13.96 2.27
C ALA A 91 6.51 15.07 1.50
N ARG A 92 5.63 15.81 2.17
CA ARG A 92 5.14 17.09 1.65
C ARG A 92 6.25 18.13 1.70
N VAL A 93 6.48 18.88 0.63
CA VAL A 93 7.46 19.98 0.61
C VAL A 93 6.84 21.23 0.02
N THR A 94 7.26 22.40 0.50
CA THR A 94 6.91 23.67 -0.14
C THR A 94 7.95 24.00 -1.21
N ASN A 95 7.57 24.80 -2.21
CA ASN A 95 8.50 25.24 -3.25
C ASN A 95 9.76 25.92 -2.68
N ASN A 96 9.59 26.69 -1.60
CA ASN A 96 10.68 27.43 -0.96
C ASN A 96 11.72 26.50 -0.31
N HIS A 97 11.31 25.31 0.14
CA HIS A 97 12.20 24.34 0.79
C HIS A 97 12.74 23.28 -0.18
N LEU A 98 12.17 23.17 -1.39
CA LEU A 98 12.60 22.19 -2.38
C LEU A 98 14.09 22.36 -2.76
N ALA A 99 14.54 23.59 -3.01
CA ALA A 99 15.93 23.87 -3.37
C ALA A 99 16.94 23.39 -2.31
N ALA A 100 16.56 23.42 -1.03
CA ALA A 100 17.40 22.98 0.08
C ALA A 100 17.45 21.45 0.23
N LEU A 101 16.55 20.72 -0.44
CA LEU A 101 16.42 19.26 -0.35
C LEU A 101 16.88 18.54 -1.62
N ILE A 102 16.89 19.21 -2.79
CA ILE A 102 17.22 18.59 -4.09
C ILE A 102 18.54 17.80 -4.05
N SER A 103 19.61 18.37 -3.47
CA SER A 103 20.92 17.69 -3.42
C SER A 103 20.94 16.45 -2.53
N SER A 104 19.94 16.27 -1.67
CA SER A 104 19.80 15.10 -0.78
C SER A 104 18.85 14.05 -1.33
N LEU A 105 18.23 14.29 -2.50
CA LEU A 105 17.27 13.41 -3.15
C LEU A 105 17.85 12.71 -4.39
N GLU A 106 19.10 13.01 -4.78
CA GLU A 106 19.79 12.31 -5.85
C GLU A 106 20.34 10.96 -5.34
N PRO A 107 20.25 9.87 -6.16
CA PRO A 107 20.75 8.55 -5.80
C PRO A 107 22.28 8.47 -5.72
#